data_AF-A0A2P6RWA1-F1
#
_entry.id   AF-A0A2P6RWA1-F1
#
_cell.length_a   1.000
_cell.length_b   1.000
_cell.length_c   1.000
_cell.angle_alpha   90.00
_cell.angle_beta   90.00
_cell.angle_gamma   90.00
#
_symmetry.space_group_name_H-M   'P 1'
#
loop_
_entity.id
_entity.type
_entity.pdbx_description
1 polymer ?
#
loop_
_entity_poly.entity_id
_entity_poly.type
_entity_poly.pdbx_seq_one_letter_code
_entity_poly.pdbx_strand_id
1 'polypeptide(L)'
;MPDRHTYNMVLKLLIRIGRFDRATEVWESMGNRGFYPSVSTYSVMIHGLCKKKHKLEEACKYFEIMIDEGIPPYSSTVEMLRNRLLGLGLLDDIEILASKMEQSTSCSIQEFAKVLRGNKASVRSRSEYTDIESD
;
A
#
# COMPACT_ATOMS: atom_id res chain seq x y z
N MET A 1 -27.38 8.93 2.39
CA MET A 1 -26.50 8.06 3.22
C MET A 1 -25.15 7.95 2.52
N PRO A 2 -24.03 7.94 3.26
CA PRO A 2 -22.71 7.75 2.64
C PRO A 2 -22.64 6.35 2.00
N ASP A 3 -22.05 6.28 0.82
CA ASP A 3 -21.75 5.04 0.13
C ASP A 3 -20.24 4.77 0.13
N ARG A 4 -19.82 3.66 -0.48
CA ARG A 4 -18.39 3.31 -0.59
C ARG A 4 -17.56 4.40 -1.29
N HIS A 5 -18.13 5.07 -2.28
CA HIS A 5 -17.45 6.16 -2.98
C HIS A 5 -17.20 7.36 -2.06
N THR A 6 -18.17 7.66 -1.20
CA THR A 6 -18.07 8.69 -0.17
C THR A 6 -16.93 8.40 0.80
N TYR A 7 -16.84 7.17 1.33
CA TYR A 7 -15.72 6.78 2.21
C TYR A 7 -14.37 6.89 1.51
N ASN A 8 -14.24 6.38 0.29
CA ASN A 8 -12.99 6.46 -0.46
C ASN A 8 -12.56 7.91 -0.70
N MET A 9 -13.51 8.80 -0.98
CA MET A 9 -13.24 10.22 -1.18
C MET A 9 -12.76 10.89 0.12
N VAL A 10 -13.43 10.61 1.24
CA VAL A 10 -13.05 11.15 2.56
C VAL A 10 -11.69 10.65 2.99
N LEU A 11 -11.43 9.34 2.90
CA LEU A 11 -10.12 8.75 3.20
C LEU A 11 -9.01 9.37 2.35
N LYS A 12 -9.23 9.45 1.03
CA LYS A 12 -8.28 10.07 0.10
C LYS A 12 -7.99 11.53 0.46
N LEU A 13 -9.01 12.31 0.81
CA LEU A 13 -8.86 13.71 1.22
C LEU A 13 -8.05 13.83 2.50
N LEU A 14 -8.43 13.09 3.55
CA LEU A 14 -7.79 13.13 4.87
C LEU A 14 -6.31 12.75 4.79
N ILE A 15 -5.98 11.68 4.06
CA ILE A 15 -4.59 11.28 3.83
C ILE A 15 -3.82 12.35 3.07
N ARG A 16 -4.42 12.94 2.03
CA ARG A 16 -3.79 13.99 1.24
C ARG A 16 -3.39 15.19 2.11
N ILE A 17 -4.27 15.64 3.00
CA ILE A 17 -4.04 16.77 3.91
C ILE A 17 -3.29 16.39 5.21
N GLY A 18 -2.87 15.13 5.37
CA GLY A 18 -2.08 14.67 6.52
C GLY A 18 -2.87 14.47 7.81
N ARG A 19 -4.21 14.39 7.75
CA ARG A 19 -5.07 14.10 8.91
C ARG A 19 -5.23 12.59 9.08
N PHE A 20 -4.13 11.91 9.36
CA PHE A 20 -4.07 10.44 9.42
C PHE A 20 -4.95 9.87 10.52
N ASP A 21 -4.93 10.44 11.72
CA ASP A 21 -5.77 9.98 12.84
C ASP A 21 -7.26 9.96 12.46
N ARG A 22 -7.70 10.98 11.71
CA ARG A 22 -9.08 11.04 11.20
C ARG A 22 -9.33 10.03 10.09
N ALA A 23 -8.34 9.72 9.26
CA ALA A 23 -8.46 8.69 8.25
C ALA A 23 -8.63 7.31 8.92
N THR A 24 -7.90 7.04 9.99
CA THR A 24 -8.03 5.82 10.80
C THR A 24 -9.40 5.74 11.49
N GLU A 25 -9.88 6.82 12.11
CA GLU A 25 -11.24 6.87 12.67
C GLU A 25 -12.32 6.57 11.61
N VAL A 26 -12.17 7.13 10.40
CA VAL A 26 -13.11 6.87 9.30
C VAL A 26 -13.03 5.41 8.89
N TRP A 27 -11.83 4.85 8.73
CA TRP A 27 -11.62 3.43 8.40
C TRP A 27 -12.32 2.51 9.41
N GLU A 28 -12.10 2.70 10.71
CA GLU A 28 -12.72 1.90 11.77
C GLU A 28 -14.25 2.04 11.79
N SER A 29 -14.76 3.24 11.50
CA SER A 29 -16.21 3.49 11.46
C SER A 29 -16.93 2.78 10.31
N MET A 30 -16.22 2.38 9.24
CA MET A 30 -16.81 1.71 8.08
C MET A 30 -17.47 0.39 8.48
N GLY A 31 -16.75 -0.45 9.24
CA GLY A 31 -17.25 -1.76 9.70
C GLY A 31 -18.49 -1.63 10.58
N ASN A 32 -18.49 -0.67 11.52
CA ASN A 32 -19.64 -0.39 12.39
C ASN A 32 -20.90 0.04 11.63
N ARG A 33 -20.74 0.50 10.39
CA ARG A 33 -21.83 0.95 9.52
C ARG A 33 -22.15 -0.07 8.42
N GLY A 34 -21.59 -1.29 8.49
CA GLY A 34 -21.81 -2.36 7.53
C GLY A 34 -21.07 -2.18 6.19
N PHE A 35 -20.08 -1.29 6.14
CA PHE A 35 -19.27 -1.07 4.94
C PHE A 35 -17.94 -1.81 5.06
N TYR A 36 -17.78 -2.86 4.28
CA TYR A 36 -16.53 -3.61 4.20
C TYR A 36 -15.59 -2.98 3.17
N PRO A 37 -14.30 -2.74 3.51
CA PRO A 37 -13.33 -2.20 2.57
C PRO A 37 -13.18 -3.09 1.32
N SER A 38 -13.21 -2.46 0.15
CA SER A 38 -12.89 -3.11 -1.12
C SER A 38 -11.41 -2.98 -1.49
N VAL A 39 -10.98 -3.71 -2.52
CA VAL A 39 -9.66 -3.52 -3.18
C VAL A 39 -9.34 -2.04 -3.45
N SER A 40 -10.33 -1.25 -3.90
CA SER A 40 -10.17 0.18 -4.13
C SER A 40 -10.04 1.02 -2.85
N THR A 41 -10.66 0.59 -1.75
CA THR A 41 -10.56 1.25 -0.43
C THR A 41 -9.16 1.02 0.15
N TYR A 42 -8.68 -0.22 0.15
CA TYR A 42 -7.32 -0.57 0.55
C TYR A 42 -6.28 0.17 -0.30
N SER A 43 -6.47 0.19 -1.62
CA SER A 43 -5.59 0.92 -2.53
C SER A 43 -5.48 2.41 -2.17
N VAL A 44 -6.58 3.08 -1.80
CA VAL A 44 -6.54 4.48 -1.33
C VAL A 44 -5.67 4.64 -0.08
N MET A 45 -5.84 3.79 0.93
CA MET A 45 -5.06 3.84 2.16
C MET A 45 -3.58 3.62 1.88
N ILE A 46 -3.25 2.51 1.22
CA ILE A 46 -1.87 2.08 0.97
C ILE A 46 -1.16 3.09 0.07
N HIS A 47 -1.76 3.52 -1.05
CA HIS A 47 -1.17 4.50 -1.96
C HIS A 47 -0.98 5.86 -1.32
N GLY A 48 -1.96 6.29 -0.52
CA GLY A 48 -1.88 7.55 0.18
C GLY A 48 -0.77 7.57 1.23
N LEU A 49 -0.68 6.51 2.04
CA LEU A 49 0.28 6.40 3.15
C LEU A 49 1.72 6.16 2.66
N CYS A 50 1.94 5.33 1.64
CA CYS A 50 3.27 5.10 1.05
C CYS A 50 3.96 6.38 0.57
N LYS A 51 3.17 7.38 0.15
CA LYS A 51 3.69 8.67 -0.33
C LYS A 51 4.04 9.65 0.80
N LYS A 52 3.74 9.31 2.05
CA LYS A 52 3.93 10.18 3.21
C LYS A 52 5.13 9.74 4.03
N LYS A 53 5.88 10.70 4.56
CA LYS A 53 7.04 10.44 5.42
C LYS A 53 6.57 9.76 6.71
N HIS A 54 7.31 8.75 7.17
CA HIS A 54 7.03 7.99 8.40
C HIS A 54 5.66 7.27 8.43
N LYS A 55 5.03 7.02 7.28
CA LYS A 55 3.74 6.32 7.17
C LYS A 55 3.80 5.00 6.41
N LEU A 56 5.01 4.53 6.09
CA LEU A 56 5.20 3.28 5.37
C LEU A 56 4.77 2.06 6.18
N GLU A 57 5.12 2.01 7.47
CA GLU A 57 4.71 0.92 8.37
C GLU A 57 3.19 0.76 8.41
N GLU A 58 2.47 1.88 8.51
CA GLU A 58 1.01 1.88 8.48
C GLU A 58 0.46 1.42 7.12
N ALA A 59 1.13 1.78 6.01
CA ALA A 59 0.78 1.27 4.69
C ALA A 59 0.99 -0.25 4.56
N CYS A 60 2.10 -0.78 5.09
CA CYS A 60 2.37 -2.21 5.15
C CYS A 60 1.29 -2.94 5.96
N LYS A 61 0.91 -2.38 7.12
CA LYS A 61 -0.18 -2.94 7.95
C LYS A 61 -1.50 -3.05 7.18
N TYR A 62 -1.91 -2.04 6.43
CA TYR A 62 -3.11 -2.12 5.60
C TYR A 62 -2.98 -3.14 4.46
N PHE A 63 -1.79 -3.30 3.89
CA PHE A 63 -1.52 -4.34 2.88
C PHE A 63 -1.57 -5.75 3.48
N GLU A 64 -1.09 -5.94 4.71
CA GLU A 64 -1.21 -7.21 5.42
C GLU A 64 -2.66 -7.59 5.70
N ILE A 65 -3.47 -6.65 6.19
CA ILE A 65 -4.90 -6.90 6.45
C ILE A 65 -5.60 -7.27 5.13
N MET A 66 -5.25 -6.60 4.03
CA MET A 66 -5.76 -6.93 2.70
C MET A 66 -5.45 -8.38 2.28
N ILE A 67 -4.25 -8.89 2.61
CA ILE A 67 -3.86 -10.28 2.36
C ILE A 67 -4.65 -11.24 3.27
N ASP A 68 -4.77 -10.91 4.55
CA ASP A 68 -5.47 -11.72 5.55
C ASP A 68 -6.97 -11.85 5.24
N GLU A 69 -7.58 -10.78 4.72
CA GLU A 69 -8.97 -10.77 4.24
C GLU A 69 -9.14 -11.44 2.86
N GLY A 70 -8.06 -11.92 2.25
CA GLY A 70 -8.10 -12.61 0.95
C GLY A 70 -8.43 -11.70 -0.23
N ILE A 71 -8.27 -10.38 -0.10
CA ILE A 71 -8.62 -9.39 -1.12
C ILE A 71 -7.40 -9.17 -2.05
N PRO A 72 -7.47 -9.55 -3.34
CA PRO A 72 -6.32 -9.41 -4.23
C PRO A 72 -5.95 -7.93 -4.48
N PRO A 73 -4.67 -7.54 -4.33
CA PRO A 73 -4.23 -6.19 -4.63
C PRO A 73 -4.25 -5.89 -6.12
N TYR A 74 -4.30 -4.60 -6.47
CA TYR A 74 -3.94 -4.17 -7.82
C TYR A 74 -2.42 -4.27 -8.01
N SER A 75 -1.97 -4.57 -9.23
CA SER A 75 -0.54 -4.62 -9.56
C SER A 75 0.19 -3.34 -9.17
N SER A 76 -0.44 -2.18 -9.41
CA SER A 76 0.11 -0.87 -9.03
C SER A 76 0.29 -0.69 -7.53
N THR A 77 -0.54 -1.33 -6.69
CA THR A 77 -0.38 -1.32 -5.23
C THR A 77 0.85 -2.12 -4.81
N VAL A 78 1.05 -3.30 -5.38
CA VAL A 78 2.20 -4.17 -5.08
C VAL A 78 3.50 -3.50 -5.54
N GLU A 79 3.54 -2.99 -6.77
CA GLU A 79 4.70 -2.31 -7.35
C GLU A 79 5.10 -1.07 -6.55
N MET A 80 4.13 -0.24 -6.17
CA MET A 80 4.42 0.98 -5.40
C MET A 80 4.98 0.65 -4.01
N LEU A 81 4.38 -0.33 -3.31
CA LEU A 81 4.87 -0.74 -1.99
C LEU A 81 6.28 -1.34 -2.09
N ARG A 82 6.50 -2.24 -3.06
CA ARG A 82 7.82 -2.82 -3.37
C ARG A 82 8.87 -1.74 -3.61
N ASN A 83 8.61 -0.83 -4.55
CA ASN A 83 9.56 0.21 -4.92
C ASN A 83 9.89 1.13 -3.73
N ARG A 84 8.88 1.39 -2.88
CA ARG A 84 9.07 2.17 -1.67
C ARG A 84 9.93 1.46 -0.63
N LEU A 85 9.71 0.17 -0.40
CA LEU A 85 10.50 -0.65 0.52
C LEU A 85 11.96 -0.80 0.03
N LEU A 86 12.14 -1.07 -1.27
CA LEU A 86 13.46 -1.14 -1.90
C LEU A 86 14.24 0.18 -1.76
N GLY A 87 13.56 1.31 -1.97
CA GLY A 87 14.18 2.63 -1.82
C GLY A 87 14.65 2.95 -0.39
N LEU A 88 14.16 2.22 0.61
CA LEU A 88 14.57 2.33 2.01
C LEU A 88 15.46 1.16 2.48
N GLY A 89 15.76 0.20 1.61
CA GLY A 89 16.53 -0.99 1.96
C GLY A 89 15.80 -1.98 2.88
N LEU A 90 14.48 -1.88 3.00
CA LEU A 90 13.65 -2.73 3.85
C LEU A 90 13.36 -4.08 3.17
N LEU A 91 14.40 -4.87 2.95
CA LEU A 91 14.32 -6.15 2.24
C LEU A 91 13.61 -7.23 3.06
N ASP A 92 13.77 -7.21 4.39
CA ASP A 92 13.11 -8.16 5.29
C ASP A 92 11.59 -8.00 5.22
N ASP A 93 11.09 -6.75 5.22
CA ASP A 93 9.66 -6.46 5.06
C ASP A 93 9.12 -6.98 3.73
N ILE A 94 9.90 -6.88 2.64
CA ILE A 94 9.53 -7.44 1.33
C ILE A 94 9.37 -8.95 1.43
N GLU A 95 10.31 -9.65 2.06
CA GLU A 95 10.27 -11.11 2.17
C GLU A 95 9.16 -11.60 3.10
N ILE A 96 8.92 -10.90 4.22
CA ILE A 96 7.81 -11.18 5.15
C ILE A 96 6.48 -11.05 4.42
N LEU A 97 6.26 -9.93 3.72
CA LEU A 97 5.03 -9.70 2.98
C LEU A 97 4.86 -10.70 1.83
N ALA A 98 5.93 -11.04 1.10
CA ALA A 98 5.87 -12.02 0.02
C ALA A 98 5.54 -13.43 0.55
N SER A 99 6.17 -13.83 1.66
CA SER A 99 5.89 -15.10 2.33
C SER A 99 4.43 -15.17 2.79
N LYS A 100 3.91 -14.07 3.34
CA LYS A 100 2.50 -13.97 3.76
C LYS A 100 1.54 -14.11 2.57
N MET A 101 1.88 -13.53 1.42
CA MET A 101 1.10 -13.68 0.19
C MET A 101 1.09 -15.12 -0.34
N GLU A 102 2.22 -15.83 -0.26
CA GLU A 102 2.30 -17.26 -0.65
C GLU A 102 1.47 -18.17 0.25
N GLN A 103 1.33 -17.81 1.53
CA GLN A 103 0.54 -18.54 2.51
C GLN A 103 -0.96 -18.20 2.44
N SER A 104 -1.35 -17.20 1.62
CA SER A 104 -2.76 -16.84 1.45
C SER A 104 -3.56 -17.97 0.80
N THR A 105 -4.83 -18.10 1.16
CA THR A 105 -5.76 -19.05 0.52
C THR A 105 -6.19 -18.61 -0.89
N SER A 106 -5.93 -17.35 -1.27
CA SER A 106 -6.26 -16.79 -2.57
C SER A 106 -5.12 -16.96 -3.58
N CYS A 107 -5.34 -17.78 -4.62
CA CYS A 107 -4.36 -17.99 -5.69
C CYS A 107 -3.93 -16.66 -6.35
N SER A 108 -4.86 -15.72 -6.53
CA SER A 108 -4.54 -14.39 -7.07
C SER A 108 -3.58 -13.60 -6.17
N ILE A 109 -3.67 -13.75 -4.85
CA ILE A 109 -2.70 -13.13 -3.93
C ILE A 109 -1.33 -13.82 -4.03
N GLN A 110 -1.31 -15.16 -4.11
CA GLN A 110 -0.07 -15.93 -4.25
C GLN A 110 0.73 -15.52 -5.49
N GLU A 111 0.07 -15.24 -6.61
CA GLU A 111 0.71 -14.79 -7.86
C GLU A 111 1.48 -13.47 -7.70
N PHE A 112 0.99 -12.56 -6.87
CA PHE A 112 1.63 -11.27 -6.62
C PHE A 112 2.87 -11.36 -5.71
N ALA A 113 3.09 -12.47 -4.99
CA ALA A 113 4.30 -12.64 -4.17
C ALA A 113 5.60 -12.54 -5.00
N LYS A 114 5.57 -13.10 -6.23
CA LYS A 114 6.69 -13.00 -7.18
C LYS A 114 6.92 -11.56 -7.65
N VAL A 115 5.84 -10.81 -7.86
CA VAL A 115 5.91 -9.39 -8.22
C VAL A 115 6.54 -8.58 -7.09
N LEU A 116 6.18 -8.87 -5.84
CA LEU A 116 6.72 -8.18 -4.66
C LEU A 116 8.22 -8.44 -4.46
N ARG A 117 8.71 -9.67 -4.67
CA ARG A 117 10.16 -9.96 -4.70
C ARG A 117 10.85 -9.33 -5.91
N GLY A 118 10.10 -9.18 -7.01
CA GLY A 118 10.56 -8.63 -8.27
C GLY A 118 11.12 -9.70 -9.20
N ASN A 119 10.80 -9.58 -10.49
CA ASN A 119 11.49 -10.35 -11.53
C ASN A 119 12.95 -9.90 -11.56
N LYS A 120 13.90 -10.84 -11.49
CA LYS A 120 15.36 -10.61 -11.54
C LYS A 120 15.88 -9.86 -12.80
N ALA A 121 14.99 -9.39 -13.69
CA ALA A 121 15.32 -8.87 -15.01
C ALA A 121 15.27 -7.34 -15.17
N SER A 122 14.96 -6.55 -14.13
CA SER A 122 14.99 -5.08 -14.23
C SER A 122 15.84 -4.46 -13.13
N VAL A 123 17.16 -4.68 -13.23
CA VAL A 123 18.16 -3.77 -12.68
C VAL A 123 18.84 -3.09 -13.88
N ARG A 124 18.29 -1.95 -14.29
CA ARG A 124 18.88 -0.88 -15.11
C ARG A 124 17.74 0.17 -15.21
N SER A 125 17.83 1.35 -14.64
CA SER A 125 18.95 2.28 -14.65
C SER A 125 19.00 3.16 -13.39
N ARG A 126 20.22 3.35 -12.93
CA ARG A 126 20.71 4.50 -12.17
C ARG A 126 20.85 5.68 -13.13
N SER A 127 20.44 6.86 -12.72
CA SER A 127 20.91 8.16 -13.22
C SER A 127 20.67 9.13 -12.05
N GLU A 128 21.65 9.24 -11.17
CA GLU A 128 22.76 10.21 -11.21
C GLU A 128 22.33 11.56 -10.64
N TYR A 129 22.95 11.88 -9.50
CA TYR A 129 23.13 13.23 -8.99
C TYR A 129 23.87 14.05 -10.06
N THR A 130 23.36 15.23 -10.35
CA THR A 130 24.20 16.38 -10.65
C THR A 130 23.73 17.55 -9.80
N ASP A 131 24.65 18.02 -8.96
CA ASP A 131 24.60 19.32 -8.29
C ASP A 131 24.47 20.43 -9.33
N ILE A 132 23.63 21.43 -9.03
CA ILE A 132 23.84 22.80 -9.49
C ILE A 132 23.43 23.73 -8.33
N GLU A 133 24.43 24.19 -7.57
CA GLU A 133 24.44 25.52 -6.94
C GLU A 133 24.19 26.58 -8.01
N SER A 134 23.41 27.62 -7.70
CA SER A 134 23.62 29.01 -8.17
C SER A 134 22.67 29.97 -7.44
N ASP A 135 23.30 30.85 -6.65
CA ASP A 135 22.89 32.15 -6.08
C ASP A 135 21.57 32.32 -5.29
#